data_AF-A0A7Y2FFV5-F1
#
_entry.id   AF-A0A7Y2FFV5-F1
#
_cell.length_a   1.000
_cell.length_b   1.000
_cell.length_c   1.000
_cell.angle_alpha   90.00
_cell.angle_beta   90.00
_cell.angle_gamma   90.00
#
_symmetry.space_group_name_H-M   'P 1'
#
loop_
_entity.id
_entity.type
_entity.pdbx_description
1 polymer ?
#
loop_
_entity_poly.entity_id
_entity_poly.type
_entity_poly.pdbx_seq_one_letter_code
_entity_poly.pdbx_strand_id
1 'polypeptide(L)'
;YLAYATNETGASDVYLRGLGPAGGKWQLSTSGGRDPQWRGDGRELYYLAPDRSLMAVSVEEDPAGKLLLGAPEKLFDAPVQRNTFARNRYVPARDGQSFYCLSLIDSDRVPPTSIILNWTAELEQR
;
A
#
# COMPACT_ATOMS: atom_id res chain seq x y z
N TYR A 1 -16.76 -6.75 -4.04
CA TYR A 1 -16.66 -6.10 -2.73
C TYR A 1 -15.93 -4.77 -2.82
N LEU A 2 -16.12 -3.87 -1.86
CA LEU A 2 -15.36 -2.63 -1.71
C LEU A 2 -14.43 -2.73 -0.50
N ALA A 3 -13.13 -2.56 -0.70
CA ALA A 3 -12.16 -2.43 0.37
C ALA A 3 -11.83 -0.96 0.59
N TYR A 4 -11.79 -0.51 1.84
CA TYR A 4 -11.52 0.88 2.17
C TYR A 4 -10.88 1.01 3.55
N ALA A 5 -10.11 2.07 3.74
CA ALA A 5 -9.59 2.46 5.05
C ALA A 5 -10.44 3.61 5.61
N THR A 6 -10.77 3.55 6.90
CA THR A 6 -11.52 4.59 7.60
C THR A 6 -11.00 4.74 9.03
N ASN A 7 -11.12 5.94 9.59
CA ASN A 7 -10.77 6.28 10.96
C ASN A 7 -11.98 6.38 11.89
N GLU A 8 -13.10 5.75 11.53
CA GLU A 8 -14.36 5.72 12.30
C GLU A 8 -14.18 5.27 13.77
N THR A 9 -13.15 4.47 14.07
CA THR A 9 -12.84 3.95 15.40
C THR A 9 -11.74 4.74 16.14
N GLY A 10 -11.32 5.88 15.58
CA GLY A 10 -10.23 6.72 16.12
C GLY A 10 -8.84 6.37 15.59
N ALA A 11 -8.65 5.14 15.10
CA ALA A 11 -7.47 4.72 14.33
C ALA A 11 -7.89 4.32 12.90
N SER A 12 -7.00 4.50 11.93
CA SER A 12 -7.27 4.08 10.55
C SER A 12 -7.23 2.55 10.46
N ASP A 13 -8.35 1.93 10.13
CA ASP A 13 -8.50 0.50 9.93
C ASP A 13 -9.03 0.19 8.52
N VAL A 14 -8.67 -0.97 8.00
CA VAL A 14 -9.12 -1.48 6.70
C VAL A 14 -10.35 -2.35 6.90
N TYR A 15 -11.36 -2.08 6.09
CA TYR A 15 -12.62 -2.81 6.07
C TYR A 15 -12.93 -3.31 4.67
N LEU A 16 -13.71 -4.37 4.62
CA LEU A 16 -14.34 -4.91 3.44
C LEU A 16 -15.85 -4.73 3.56
N ARG A 17 -16.51 -4.33 2.47
CA ARG A 17 -17.95 -4.16 2.42
C ARG A 17 -18.55 -4.81 1.19
N GLY A 18 -19.64 -5.55 1.40
CA GLY A 18 -20.49 -6.07 0.33
C GLY A 18 -21.24 -4.92 -0.36
N LEU A 19 -21.25 -4.91 -1.68
CA LEU A 19 -22.00 -3.93 -2.46
C LEU A 19 -23.36 -4.53 -2.80
N GLY A 20 -24.35 -4.29 -1.95
CA GLY A 20 -25.71 -4.79 -2.12
C GLY A 20 -26.58 -4.53 -0.89
N PRO A 21 -27.91 -4.71 -0.98
CA PRO A 21 -28.84 -4.43 0.13
C PRO A 21 -28.56 -5.25 1.39
N ALA A 22 -28.03 -6.46 1.23
CA ALA A 22 -27.62 -7.36 2.31
C ALA A 22 -26.08 -7.35 2.55
N GLY A 23 -25.38 -6.33 2.04
CA GLY A 23 -23.92 -6.28 2.08
C GLY A 23 -23.38 -6.10 3.50
N GLY A 24 -22.68 -7.12 4.00
CA GLY A 24 -21.98 -7.05 5.29
C GLY A 24 -20.80 -6.07 5.28
N LYS A 25 -20.31 -5.74 6.48
CA LYS A 25 -19.07 -5.00 6.73
C LYS A 25 -18.18 -5.83 7.63
N TRP A 26 -16.93 -6.05 7.21
CA TRP A 26 -15.94 -6.86 7.93
C TRP A 26 -14.69 -6.03 8.14
N GLN A 27 -14.18 -6.02 9.38
CA GLN A 27 -12.88 -5.42 9.67
C GLN A 27 -11.79 -6.41 9.27
N LEU A 28 -10.80 -5.94 8.51
CA LEU A 28 -9.69 -6.76 8.05
C LEU A 28 -8.42 -6.49 8.85
N SER A 29 -8.14 -5.24 9.23
CA SER A 29 -6.98 -4.94 10.08
C SER A 29 -7.28 -5.08 11.56
N THR A 30 -6.34 -5.64 12.32
CA THR A 30 -6.44 -5.79 13.79
C THR A 30 -5.66 -4.72 14.57
N SER A 31 -4.71 -4.03 13.93
CA SER A 31 -3.84 -3.03 14.57
C SER A 31 -3.62 -1.83 13.66
N GLY A 32 -4.68 -1.39 13.00
CA GLY A 32 -4.64 -0.34 12.00
C GLY A 32 -4.18 -0.82 10.63
N GLY A 33 -4.53 -0.04 9.61
CA GLY A 33 -4.19 -0.33 8.23
C GLY A 33 -4.58 0.80 7.28
N ARG A 34 -3.90 0.85 6.13
CA ARG A 34 -4.13 1.80 5.04
C ARG A 34 -3.82 1.17 3.68
N ASP A 35 -4.17 1.88 2.62
CA ASP A 35 -3.84 1.53 1.23
C ASP A 35 -4.28 0.11 0.85
N PRO A 36 -5.57 -0.26 1.01
CA PRO A 36 -6.02 -1.59 0.63
C PRO A 36 -5.90 -1.81 -0.88
N GLN A 37 -5.32 -2.93 -1.30
CA GLN A 37 -5.19 -3.32 -2.70
C GLN A 37 -5.63 -4.77 -2.88
N TRP A 38 -6.39 -5.06 -3.94
CA TRP A 38 -6.74 -6.43 -4.29
C TRP A 38 -5.63 -7.10 -5.10
N ARG A 39 -5.42 -8.40 -4.88
CA ARG A 39 -4.78 -9.26 -5.88
C ARG A 39 -5.65 -9.34 -7.13
N GLY A 40 -5.03 -9.57 -8.29
CA GLY A 40 -5.74 -9.55 -9.58
C GLY A 40 -6.82 -10.62 -9.75
N ASP A 41 -6.83 -11.66 -8.92
CA ASP A 41 -7.87 -12.71 -8.90
C ASP A 41 -8.97 -12.47 -7.85
N GLY A 42 -8.85 -11.42 -7.02
CA GLY A 42 -9.82 -11.08 -5.98
C GLY A 42 -9.83 -12.03 -4.77
N ARG A 43 -8.88 -12.96 -4.64
CA ARG A 43 -8.84 -13.94 -3.54
C ARG A 43 -7.97 -13.52 -2.35
N GLU A 44 -7.33 -12.36 -2.47
CA GLU A 44 -6.44 -11.85 -1.44
C GLU A 44 -6.48 -10.32 -1.45
N LEU A 45 -6.54 -9.74 -0.25
CA LEU A 45 -6.44 -8.31 -0.04
C LEU A 45 -5.16 -7.99 0.70
N TYR A 46 -4.41 -7.01 0.20
CA TYR A 46 -3.22 -6.46 0.83
C TYR A 46 -3.51 -5.13 1.51
N TYR A 47 -2.80 -4.82 2.57
CA TYR A 47 -2.80 -3.48 3.18
C TYR A 47 -1.47 -3.19 3.90
N LEU A 48 -1.19 -1.90 4.14
CA LEU A 48 -0.04 -1.46 4.94
C LEU A 48 -0.45 -1.23 6.40
N ALA A 49 0.20 -1.91 7.32
CA ALA A 49 0.11 -1.65 8.76
C ALA A 49 0.91 -0.39 9.17
N PRO A 50 0.69 0.17 10.37
CA PRO A 50 1.37 1.40 10.81
C PRO A 50 2.90 1.32 10.89
N ASP A 51 3.44 0.12 11.10
CA ASP A 51 4.88 -0.17 11.14
C ASP A 51 5.51 -0.33 9.73
N ARG A 52 4.69 -0.25 8.68
CA ARG A 52 5.01 -0.54 7.26
C ARG A 52 5.12 -2.02 6.91
N SER A 53 4.65 -2.90 7.79
CA SER A 53 4.43 -4.29 7.41
C SER A 53 3.35 -4.33 6.31
N LEU A 54 3.68 -4.96 5.18
CA LEU A 54 2.69 -5.31 4.19
C LEU A 54 1.97 -6.58 4.66
N MET A 55 0.67 -6.48 4.80
CA MET A 55 -0.20 -7.53 5.33
C MET A 55 -1.06 -8.10 4.20
N ALA A 56 -1.42 -9.38 4.30
CA ALA A 56 -2.35 -10.07 3.41
C ALA A 56 -3.50 -10.69 4.21
N VAL A 57 -4.68 -10.70 3.61
CA VAL A 57 -5.87 -11.40 4.12
C VAL A 57 -6.45 -12.20 2.98
N SER A 58 -6.59 -13.51 3.16
CA SER A 58 -7.30 -14.37 2.20
C SER A 58 -8.79 -14.05 2.20
N VAL A 59 -9.37 -14.06 1.00
CA VAL A 59 -10.79 -13.78 0.78
C VAL A 59 -11.34 -14.93 -0.06
N GLU A 60 -12.21 -15.72 0.54
CA GLU A 60 -12.86 -16.86 -0.09
C GLU A 60 -14.37 -16.78 0.09
N GLU A 61 -15.10 -17.49 -0.76
CA GLU A 61 -16.54 -17.68 -0.60
C GLU A 61 -16.81 -19.18 -0.46
N ASP A 62 -17.62 -19.54 0.52
CA ASP A 62 -18.08 -20.92 0.65
C ASP A 62 -19.13 -21.25 -0.45
N PRO A 63 -19.52 -22.53 -0.63
CA PRO A 63 -20.52 -22.91 -1.62
C PRO A 63 -21.91 -22.27 -1.42
N ALA A 64 -22.20 -21.72 -0.23
CA ALA A 64 -23.43 -21.00 0.07
C ALA A 64 -23.30 -19.48 -0.18
N GLY A 65 -22.15 -19.01 -0.68
CA GLY A 65 -21.87 -17.60 -0.95
C GLY A 65 -21.55 -16.78 0.31
N LYS A 66 -21.23 -17.44 1.42
CA LYS A 66 -20.77 -16.75 2.63
C LYS A 66 -19.30 -16.42 2.49
N LEU A 67 -18.98 -15.16 2.76
CA LEU A 67 -17.60 -14.67 2.77
C LEU A 67 -16.82 -15.28 3.94
N LEU A 68 -15.68 -15.88 3.63
CA LEU A 68 -14.69 -16.41 4.56
C LEU A 68 -13.43 -15.55 4.43
N LEU A 69 -12.98 -15.01 5.56
CA LEU A 69 -11.81 -14.15 5.63
C LEU A 69 -10.74 -14.81 6.50
N GLY A 70 -9.52 -14.87 6.00
CA GLY A 70 -8.37 -15.33 6.76
C GLY A 70 -7.96 -14.35 7.87
N ALA A 71 -7.07 -14.81 8.76
CA ALA A 71 -6.38 -13.91 9.67
C ALA A 71 -5.36 -13.05 8.89
N PRO A 72 -5.08 -11.80 9.30
CA PRO A 72 -4.05 -11.00 8.65
C PRO A 72 -2.66 -11.58 8.87
N GLU A 73 -1.94 -11.81 7.77
CA GLU A 73 -0.59 -12.36 7.77
C GLU A 73 0.40 -11.31 7.26
N LYS A 74 1.56 -11.19 7.92
CA LYS A 74 2.63 -10.30 7.46
C LYS A 74 3.40 -10.97 6.32
N LEU A 75 3.49 -10.28 5.18
CA LEU A 75 4.32 -10.71 4.06
C LEU A 75 5.78 -10.26 4.23
N PHE A 76 6.00 -8.95 4.40
CA PHE A 76 7.33 -8.36 4.57
C PHE A 76 7.25 -6.92 5.07
N ASP A 77 8.39 -6.33 5.44
CA ASP A 77 8.52 -4.90 5.73
C ASP A 77 8.66 -4.10 4.43
N ALA A 78 7.63 -3.33 4.07
CA ALA A 78 7.62 -2.60 2.82
C ALA A 78 8.57 -1.38 2.86
N PRO A 79 9.39 -1.17 1.83
CA PRO A 79 10.31 -0.03 1.76
C PRO A 79 9.57 1.24 1.33
N VAL A 80 8.50 1.61 2.03
CA VAL A 80 7.64 2.76 1.71
C VAL A 80 7.89 3.95 2.62
N GLN A 81 7.68 5.16 2.10
CA GLN A 81 7.77 6.39 2.89
C GLN A 81 6.64 6.46 3.93
N ARG A 82 6.97 6.86 5.17
CA ARG A 82 5.99 6.96 6.28
C ARG A 82 4.97 8.08 6.08
N ASN A 83 5.42 9.23 5.57
CA ASN A 83 4.63 10.46 5.53
C ASN A 83 4.60 11.00 4.10
N THR A 84 3.73 10.41 3.29
CA THR A 84 3.50 10.83 1.91
C THR A 84 2.01 11.05 1.69
N PHE A 85 1.69 12.04 0.86
CA PHE A 85 0.32 12.29 0.39
C PHE A 85 -0.07 11.37 -0.77
N ALA A 86 0.79 10.40 -1.13
CA ALA A 86 0.48 9.42 -2.15
C ALA A 86 -0.77 8.62 -1.77
N ARG A 87 -1.75 8.58 -2.69
CA ARG A 87 -2.98 7.79 -2.52
C ARG A 87 -2.69 6.30 -2.30
N ASN A 88 -1.72 5.77 -3.04
CA ASN A 88 -1.24 4.39 -2.91
C ASN A 88 0.29 4.41 -2.78
N ARG A 89 0.84 3.88 -1.68
CA ARG A 89 2.29 3.75 -1.47
C ARG A 89 2.89 2.51 -2.11
N TYR A 90 2.06 1.56 -2.46
CA TYR A 90 2.45 0.36 -3.19
C TYR A 90 1.30 -0.07 -4.10
N VAL A 91 1.62 -0.90 -5.09
CA VAL A 91 0.64 -1.67 -5.86
C VAL A 91 1.16 -3.10 -6.06
N PRO A 92 0.33 -4.14 -5.85
CA PRO A 92 0.70 -5.51 -6.20
C PRO A 92 0.70 -5.69 -7.72
N ALA A 93 1.59 -6.56 -8.21
CA ALA A 93 1.46 -7.14 -9.53
C ALA A 93 0.18 -7.98 -9.60
N ARG A 94 -0.31 -8.23 -10.82
CA ARG A 94 -1.60 -8.94 -11.03
C ARG A 94 -1.64 -10.32 -10.36
N ASP A 95 -0.51 -11.02 -10.36
CA ASP A 95 -0.34 -12.35 -9.77
C ASP A 95 -0.08 -12.34 -8.25
N GLY A 96 0.13 -11.17 -7.65
CA GLY A 96 0.47 -11.03 -6.22
C GLY A 96 1.88 -11.46 -5.86
N GLN A 97 2.75 -11.79 -6.82
CA GLN A 97 4.12 -12.28 -6.55
C GLN A 97 5.15 -11.15 -6.46
N SER A 98 4.81 -9.95 -6.90
CA SER A 98 5.68 -8.79 -6.87
C SER A 98 4.91 -7.55 -6.42
N PHE A 99 5.61 -6.60 -5.81
CA PHE A 99 5.03 -5.37 -5.29
C PHE A 99 5.87 -4.18 -5.75
N TYR A 100 5.22 -3.18 -6.34
CA TYR A 100 5.86 -1.93 -6.73
C TYR A 100 5.65 -0.92 -5.62
N CYS A 101 6.72 -0.50 -4.97
CA CYS A 101 6.68 0.37 -3.80
C CYS A 101 7.27 1.74 -4.10
N LEU A 102 6.61 2.80 -3.63
CA LEU A 102 7.17 4.15 -3.59
C LEU A 102 8.20 4.21 -2.45
N SER A 103 9.46 4.01 -2.83
CA SER A 103 10.59 4.01 -1.89
C SER A 103 11.25 5.38 -1.75
N LEU A 104 11.95 5.54 -0.63
CA LEU A 104 12.86 6.67 -0.45
C LEU A 104 14.06 6.48 -1.38
N ILE A 105 14.34 7.46 -2.23
CA ILE A 105 15.69 7.64 -2.72
C ILE A 105 16.48 8.08 -1.49
N ASP A 106 17.48 7.30 -1.11
CA ASP A 106 18.39 7.67 -0.04
C ASP A 106 18.95 9.05 -0.36
N SER A 107 18.78 10.04 0.52
CA SER A 107 19.26 11.41 0.25
C SER A 107 20.77 11.45 0.03
N ASP A 108 21.48 10.47 0.58
CA ASP A 108 22.92 10.27 0.42
C ASP A 108 23.30 9.74 -0.99
N ARG A 109 22.31 9.35 -1.80
CA ARG A 109 22.48 8.92 -3.20
C ARG A 109 22.04 9.97 -4.22
N VAL A 110 21.61 11.16 -3.79
CA VAL A 110 21.43 12.27 -4.71
C VAL A 110 22.82 12.90 -4.90
N PRO A 111 23.51 12.70 -6.04
CA PRO A 111 24.74 13.43 -6.29
C PRO A 111 24.44 14.93 -6.14
N PRO A 112 25.30 15.70 -5.45
CA PRO A 112 25.06 17.12 -5.26
C PRO A 112 24.82 17.78 -6.61
N THR A 113 23.70 18.48 -6.73
CA THR A 113 23.39 19.27 -7.93
C THR A 113 24.49 20.31 -8.10
N SER A 114 25.34 20.14 -9.10
CA SER A 114 26.37 21.12 -9.43
C SER A 114 25.72 22.27 -10.19
N ILE A 115 25.73 23.46 -9.59
CA ILE A 115 25.33 24.70 -10.27
C ILE A 115 26.61 25.37 -10.73
N ILE A 116 26.84 25.43 -12.04
CA ILE A 116 27.92 26.22 -12.63
C ILE A 116 27.37 27.62 -12.91
N LEU A 117 27.85 28.60 -12.16
CA LEU A 117 27.61 30.01 -12.44
C LEU A 117 28.72 30.52 -13.35
N ASN A 118 28.40 31.42 -14.29
CA ASN A 118 29.37 32.01 -15.23
C ASN A 118 30.11 31.00 -16.13
N TRP A 119 29.44 29.92 -16.55
CA TRP A 119 30.04 28.85 -17.38
C TRP A 119 30.71 29.36 -18.68
N THR A 120 30.25 30.48 -19.23
CA THR A 120 30.85 31.11 -20.41
C THR A 120 32.27 31.62 -20.14
N ALA A 121 32.53 32.18 -18.95
CA ALA A 121 33.85 32.69 -18.59
C ALA A 121 34.87 31.57 -18.32
N GLU A 122 34.42 30.40 -17.87
CA GLU A 122 35.27 29.21 -17.72
C GLU A 122 35.64 28.58 -19.07
N LEU A 123 34.80 28.73 -20.09
CA LEU A 123 35.07 28.19 -21.43
C LEU A 123 36.17 28.96 -22.17
N GLU A 124 36.32 30.26 -21.89
CA GLU A 124 37.34 31.12 -22.51
C GLU A 124 38.75 30.92 -21.92
N GLN A 125 38.87 30.22 -20.78
CA GLN A 125 40.14 29.95 -20.11
C GLN A 125 40.73 28.55 -20.42
N ARG A 126 40.08 27.78 -21.29
CA ARG A 126 40.57 26.50 -21.82
C ARG A 126 41.00 26.65 -23.27
#